data_AF-A0A967SMT8-F1
#
_entry.id   AF-A0A967SMT8-F1
#
_cell.length_a   1.000
_cell.length_b   1.000
_cell.length_c   1.000
_cell.angle_alpha   90.00
_cell.angle_beta   90.00
_cell.angle_gamma   90.00
#
_symmetry.space_group_name_H-M   'P 1'
#
loop_
_entity.id
_entity.type
_entity.pdbx_description
1 polymer ?
#
loop_
_entity_poly.entity_id
_entity_poly.type
_entity_poly.pdbx_seq_one_letter_code
_entity_poly.pdbx_strand_id
1 'polypeptide(L)'
;MKTKKLIFEFFRIILVLTIWFVIVYIGFNLAQGPDRSFDLGNGYEIIRWPGSINRWNVDANIPTGMGYYKKVIEERVTAFYVDSTWIVAKTYIHWFAINKQTHEVYYPYKSHEELCATIGFSFSPDKLITSYPHFYEKIWPHTKRFISVMIVLAIVPLIGFRRTGKIIKSLFKQVEKVIKKISK
;
A
#
# COMPACT_ATOMS: atom_id res chain seq x y z
N MET A 1 50.84 -2.08 12.40
CA MET A 1 49.94 -0.90 12.24
C MET A 1 49.04 -0.92 10.99
N LYS A 2 49.45 -1.53 9.87
CA LYS A 2 48.67 -1.52 8.61
C LYS A 2 47.40 -2.40 8.64
N THR A 3 47.43 -3.54 9.32
CA THR A 3 46.32 -4.51 9.39
C THR A 3 45.08 -3.98 10.10
N LYS A 4 45.25 -3.29 11.24
CA LYS A 4 44.12 -2.68 11.98
C LYS A 4 43.38 -1.61 11.16
N LYS A 5 44.12 -0.86 10.33
CA LYS A 5 43.55 0.16 9.44
C LYS A 5 42.78 -0.47 8.27
N LEU A 6 43.28 -1.59 7.74
CA LEU A 6 42.65 -2.34 6.66
C LEU A 6 41.35 -3.01 7.10
N ILE A 7 41.35 -3.61 8.30
CA ILE A 7 40.15 -4.18 8.94
C ILE A 7 39.10 -3.08 9.16
N PHE A 8 39.50 -1.92 9.67
CA PHE A 8 38.60 -0.80 9.88
C PHE A 8 37.95 -0.29 8.59
N GLU A 9 38.72 -0.15 7.50
CA GLU A 9 38.19 0.23 6.19
C GLU A 9 37.23 -0.84 5.63
N PHE A 10 37.54 -2.13 5.82
CA PHE A 10 36.65 -3.22 5.42
C PHE A 10 35.29 -3.18 6.16
N PHE A 11 35.30 -2.99 7.48
CA PHE A 11 34.07 -2.80 8.25
C PHE A 11 33.29 -1.56 7.82
N ARG A 12 33.98 -0.46 7.48
CA ARG A 12 33.32 0.76 6.98
C ARG A 12 32.60 0.50 5.65
N ILE A 13 33.23 -0.24 4.73
CA ILE A 13 32.62 -0.59 3.44
C ILE A 13 31.37 -1.46 3.66
N ILE A 14 31.47 -2.50 4.51
CA ILE A 14 30.33 -3.36 4.83
C ILE A 14 29.18 -2.54 5.40
N LEU A 15 29.45 -1.67 6.38
CA LEU A 15 28.44 -0.82 7.00
C LEU A 15 27.72 0.07 5.98
N VAL A 16 28.47 0.70 5.08
CA VAL A 16 27.90 1.55 4.01
C VAL A 16 27.03 0.73 3.06
N LEU A 17 27.48 -0.47 2.67
CA LEU A 17 26.71 -1.37 1.81
C LEU A 17 25.42 -1.85 2.49
N THR A 18 25.48 -2.18 3.78
CA THR A 18 24.29 -2.57 4.55
C THR A 18 23.28 -1.43 4.66
N ILE A 19 23.73 -0.21 4.98
CA ILE A 19 22.86 0.96 5.03
C ILE A 19 22.23 1.22 3.66
N TRP A 20 23.03 1.16 2.59
CA TRP A 20 22.53 1.33 1.23
C TRP A 20 21.47 0.28 0.86
N PHE A 21 21.74 -0.99 1.15
CA PHE A 21 20.80 -2.08 0.90
C PHE A 21 19.47 -1.87 1.64
N VAL A 22 19.52 -1.49 2.93
CA VAL A 22 18.31 -1.19 3.73
C VAL A 22 17.52 -0.02 3.12
N ILE A 23 18.19 1.03 2.65
CA ILE A 23 17.54 2.17 2.00
C ILE A 23 16.84 1.74 0.71
N VAL A 24 17.52 0.98 -0.14
CA VAL A 24 16.96 0.48 -1.40
C VAL A 24 15.78 -0.45 -1.13
N TYR A 25 15.92 -1.37 -0.17
CA TYR A 25 14.87 -2.30 0.20
C TYR A 25 13.63 -1.59 0.75
N ILE A 26 13.82 -0.65 1.69
CA ILE A 26 12.70 0.13 2.23
C ILE A 26 12.10 1.02 1.15
N GLY A 27 12.92 1.66 0.31
CA GLY A 27 12.46 2.47 -0.83
C GLY A 27 11.63 1.65 -1.82
N PHE A 28 12.04 0.42 -2.11
CA PHE A 28 11.33 -0.53 -2.95
C PHE A 28 9.97 -0.92 -2.36
N ASN A 29 9.91 -1.28 -1.07
CA ASN A 29 8.65 -1.59 -0.38
C ASN A 29 7.70 -0.37 -0.32
N LEU A 30 8.26 0.82 -0.08
CA LEU A 30 7.49 2.06 -0.08
C LEU A 30 7.00 2.45 -1.48
N ALA A 31 7.76 2.15 -2.53
CA ALA A 31 7.39 2.39 -3.92
C ALA A 31 6.32 1.40 -4.42
N GLN A 32 6.44 0.13 -4.04
CA GLN A 32 5.40 -0.87 -4.26
C GLN A 32 4.09 -0.48 -3.55
N GLY A 33 4.20 0.26 -2.45
CA GLY A 33 3.08 0.58 -1.58
C GLY A 33 2.63 -0.68 -0.82
N PRO A 34 1.82 -0.53 0.24
CA PRO A 34 1.18 -1.70 0.83
C PRO A 34 0.35 -2.41 -0.25
N ASP A 35 0.28 -3.75 -0.19
CA ASP A 35 -0.67 -4.52 -0.98
C ASP A 35 -2.05 -3.88 -0.75
N ARG A 36 -2.58 -3.22 -1.79
CA ARG A 36 -3.74 -2.33 -1.63
C ARG A 36 -4.96 -3.21 -1.49
N SER A 37 -5.36 -3.45 -0.25
CA SER A 37 -6.57 -4.17 0.05
C SER A 37 -7.67 -3.26 0.59
N PHE A 38 -8.91 -3.65 0.30
CA PHE A 38 -10.10 -3.08 0.89
C PHE A 38 -10.81 -4.17 1.67
N ASP A 39 -10.87 -4.01 2.99
CA ASP A 39 -11.78 -4.78 3.82
C ASP A 39 -13.22 -4.34 3.53
N LEU A 40 -14.05 -5.28 3.08
CA LEU A 40 -15.47 -5.05 2.77
C LEU A 40 -16.39 -5.57 3.89
N GLY A 41 -15.82 -6.11 4.97
CA GLY A 41 -16.52 -6.74 6.08
C GLY A 41 -16.97 -8.17 5.79
N ASN A 42 -17.35 -8.89 6.85
CA ASN A 42 -17.83 -10.29 6.80
C ASN A 42 -16.87 -11.24 6.07
N GLY A 43 -15.57 -11.01 6.24
CA GLY A 43 -14.51 -11.81 5.65
C GLY A 43 -14.28 -11.55 4.16
N TYR A 44 -14.88 -10.52 3.54
CA TYR A 44 -14.60 -10.16 2.15
C TYR A 44 -13.53 -9.09 2.04
N GLU A 45 -12.62 -9.27 1.09
CA GLU A 45 -11.52 -8.34 0.85
C GLU A 45 -11.23 -8.22 -0.65
N ILE A 46 -11.07 -7.00 -1.16
CA ILE A 46 -10.52 -6.79 -2.50
C ILE A 46 -9.02 -6.62 -2.37
N ILE A 47 -8.23 -7.48 -3.02
CA ILE A 47 -6.77 -7.48 -2.93
C ILE A 47 -6.18 -6.97 -4.26
N ARG A 48 -5.16 -6.10 -4.17
CA ARG A 48 -4.41 -5.52 -5.31
C ARG A 48 -5.27 -4.66 -6.24
N TRP A 49 -5.88 -3.60 -5.72
CA TRP A 49 -6.74 -2.68 -6.48
C TRP A 49 -6.11 -2.11 -7.77
N PRO A 50 -6.81 -2.11 -8.92
CA PRO A 50 -8.04 -2.85 -9.22
C PRO A 50 -7.78 -4.37 -9.22
N GLY A 51 -8.57 -5.08 -8.43
CA GLY A 51 -8.11 -6.30 -7.76
C GLY A 51 -9.10 -7.46 -7.78
N SER A 52 -8.71 -8.59 -7.19
CA SER A 52 -9.62 -9.72 -7.00
C SER A 52 -10.42 -9.56 -5.71
N ILE A 53 -11.70 -9.90 -5.75
CA ILE A 53 -12.50 -10.05 -4.53
C ILE A 53 -12.33 -11.47 -3.99
N ASN A 54 -11.93 -11.56 -2.73
CA ASN A 54 -11.69 -12.81 -2.04
C ASN A 54 -12.50 -12.86 -0.75
N ARG A 55 -12.83 -14.07 -0.30
CA ARG A 55 -13.43 -14.32 1.00
C ARG A 55 -12.47 -15.15 1.85
N TRP A 56 -12.27 -14.72 3.10
CA TRP A 56 -11.64 -15.50 4.14
C TRP A 56 -12.50 -16.74 4.42
N ASN A 57 -11.92 -17.93 4.24
CA ASN A 57 -12.65 -19.15 4.52
C ASN A 57 -12.67 -19.41 6.04
N VAL A 58 -13.78 -19.08 6.70
CA VAL A 58 -13.94 -19.27 8.16
C VAL A 58 -14.12 -20.76 8.52
N ASP A 59 -14.53 -21.59 7.55
CA ASP A 59 -14.86 -23.01 7.77
C ASP A 59 -13.65 -23.96 7.67
N ALA A 60 -12.47 -23.42 7.42
CA ALA A 60 -11.28 -24.25 7.34
C ALA A 60 -10.62 -24.27 8.71
N ASN A 61 -10.67 -25.42 9.41
CA ASN A 61 -9.84 -25.78 10.57
C ASN A 61 -8.35 -25.78 10.19
N ILE A 62 -7.85 -24.66 9.66
CA ILE A 62 -6.50 -24.45 9.20
C ILE A 62 -5.80 -23.67 10.30
N PRO A 63 -4.63 -24.15 10.79
CA PRO A 63 -3.85 -23.44 11.78
C PRO A 63 -3.66 -21.98 11.34
N THR A 64 -4.10 -21.07 12.20
CA THR A 64 -3.97 -19.61 12.05
C THR A 64 -2.53 -19.27 11.68
N GLY A 65 -2.28 -19.00 10.40
CA GLY A 65 -0.95 -18.78 9.85
C GLY A 65 -0.89 -18.86 8.33
N MET A 66 -1.81 -19.57 7.69
CA MET A 66 -2.01 -19.55 6.23
C MET A 66 -3.50 -19.36 5.90
N GLY A 67 -3.99 -18.12 5.98
CA GLY A 67 -5.34 -17.80 5.53
C GLY A 67 -5.44 -18.03 4.02
N TYR A 68 -6.12 -19.10 3.61
CA TYR A 68 -6.44 -19.30 2.19
C TYR A 68 -7.60 -18.38 1.82
N TYR A 69 -7.27 -17.33 1.09
CA TYR A 69 -8.25 -16.51 0.38
C TYR A 69 -8.90 -17.35 -0.71
N LYS A 70 -10.21 -17.59 -0.61
CA LYS A 70 -10.96 -18.15 -1.73
C LYS A 70 -11.42 -16.99 -2.61
N LYS A 71 -10.94 -16.99 -3.85
CA LYS A 71 -11.40 -16.04 -4.86
C LYS A 71 -12.91 -16.25 -5.09
N VAL A 72 -13.68 -15.18 -4.96
CA VAL A 72 -15.16 -15.26 -5.07
C VAL A 72 -15.58 -15.18 -6.53
N ILE A 73 -14.90 -14.32 -7.30
CA ILE A 73 -15.12 -14.12 -8.73
C ILE A 73 -13.75 -14.01 -9.41
N GLU A 74 -13.60 -14.61 -10.59
CA GLU A 74 -12.33 -14.65 -11.32
C GLU A 74 -11.92 -13.29 -11.91
N GLU A 75 -12.90 -12.46 -12.25
CA GLU A 75 -12.71 -11.14 -12.85
C GLU A 75 -12.18 -10.10 -11.86
N ARG A 76 -11.47 -9.09 -12.39
CA ARG A 76 -10.97 -7.96 -11.58
C ARG A 76 -12.06 -6.94 -11.34
N VAL A 77 -12.19 -6.53 -10.09
CA VAL A 77 -13.07 -5.45 -9.65
C VAL A 77 -12.44 -4.10 -9.98
N THR A 78 -13.22 -3.25 -10.63
CA THR A 78 -12.83 -1.90 -11.07
C THR A 78 -13.61 -0.79 -10.36
N ALA A 79 -14.79 -1.11 -9.83
CA ALA A 79 -15.58 -0.24 -8.99
C ALA A 79 -16.41 -1.08 -8.01
N PHE A 80 -16.66 -0.57 -6.81
CA PHE A 80 -17.51 -1.28 -5.84
C PHE A 80 -18.25 -0.34 -4.90
N TYR A 81 -19.31 -0.85 -4.30
CA TYR A 81 -20.13 -0.23 -3.28
C TYR A 81 -20.39 -1.27 -2.19
N VAL A 82 -20.32 -0.85 -0.93
CA VAL A 82 -20.59 -1.71 0.24
C VAL A 82 -21.56 -1.00 1.16
N ASP A 83 -22.59 -1.72 1.60
CA ASP A 83 -23.43 -1.29 2.72
C ASP A 83 -23.52 -2.39 3.79
N SER A 84 -24.51 -2.37 4.67
CA SER A 84 -24.66 -3.40 5.72
C SER A 84 -24.96 -4.80 5.17
N THR A 85 -25.59 -4.90 4.01
CA THR A 85 -26.17 -6.14 3.47
C THR A 85 -25.44 -6.61 2.21
N TRP A 86 -25.07 -5.69 1.33
CA TRP A 86 -24.58 -5.98 0.00
C TRP A 86 -23.15 -5.50 -0.23
N ILE A 87 -22.41 -6.28 -1.00
CA ILE A 87 -21.25 -5.82 -1.77
C ILE A 87 -21.71 -5.83 -3.22
N VAL A 88 -21.79 -4.66 -3.85
CA VAL A 88 -22.08 -4.55 -5.28
C VAL A 88 -20.84 -4.06 -5.99
N ALA A 89 -20.48 -4.69 -7.10
CA ALA A 89 -19.24 -4.38 -7.78
C ALA A 89 -19.35 -4.54 -9.30
N LYS A 90 -18.48 -3.78 -9.97
CA LYS A 90 -18.32 -3.76 -11.42
C LYS A 90 -16.94 -4.32 -11.76
N THR A 91 -16.89 -5.15 -12.78
CA THR A 91 -15.66 -5.64 -13.39
C THR A 91 -15.41 -4.89 -14.71
N TYR A 92 -14.52 -5.39 -15.57
CA TYR A 92 -14.40 -4.84 -16.93
C TYR A 92 -15.58 -5.21 -17.84
N ILE A 93 -16.29 -6.30 -17.53
CA ILE A 93 -17.26 -6.92 -18.43
C ILE A 93 -18.65 -7.01 -17.79
N HIS A 94 -18.71 -7.30 -16.49
CA HIS A 94 -19.93 -7.66 -15.79
C HIS A 94 -20.13 -6.86 -14.50
N TRP A 95 -21.35 -6.97 -13.99
CA TRP A 95 -21.75 -6.58 -12.66
C TRP A 95 -22.01 -7.81 -11.81
N PHE A 96 -21.80 -7.66 -10.50
CA PHE A 96 -22.18 -8.66 -9.52
C PHE A 96 -22.57 -8.05 -8.19
N ALA A 97 -23.34 -8.82 -7.42
CA ALA A 97 -23.61 -8.53 -6.02
C ALA A 97 -23.31 -9.75 -5.14
N ILE A 98 -22.97 -9.50 -3.89
CA ILE A 98 -22.79 -10.51 -2.86
C ILE A 98 -23.63 -10.09 -1.67
N ASN A 99 -24.54 -10.98 -1.24
CA ASN A 99 -25.21 -10.80 0.04
C ASN A 99 -24.23 -11.19 1.15
N LYS A 100 -23.88 -10.23 2.00
CA LYS A 100 -22.87 -10.45 3.05
C LYS A 100 -23.35 -11.34 4.18
N GLN A 101 -24.66 -11.52 4.35
CA GLN A 101 -25.27 -12.35 5.38
C GLN A 101 -25.42 -13.79 4.91
N THR A 102 -25.96 -13.99 3.70
CA THR A 102 -26.18 -15.34 3.14
C THR A 102 -24.97 -15.87 2.37
N HIS A 103 -24.01 -15.00 2.03
CA HIS A 103 -22.86 -15.29 1.17
C HIS A 103 -23.23 -15.72 -0.27
N GLU A 104 -24.49 -15.51 -0.67
CA GLU A 104 -24.94 -15.76 -2.03
C GLU A 104 -24.33 -14.75 -3.00
N VAL A 105 -23.89 -15.26 -4.14
CA VAL A 105 -23.23 -14.48 -5.20
C VAL A 105 -24.15 -14.41 -6.41
N TYR A 106 -24.49 -13.19 -6.81
CA TYR A 106 -25.29 -12.88 -7.99
C TYR A 106 -24.35 -12.40 -9.09
N TYR A 107 -23.99 -13.30 -10.00
CA TYR A 107 -23.06 -13.06 -11.11
C TYR A 107 -23.26 -14.11 -12.22
N PRO A 108 -23.06 -13.78 -13.51
CA PRO A 108 -22.73 -12.46 -14.08
C PRO A 108 -23.96 -11.70 -14.58
N TYR A 109 -23.94 -10.37 -14.48
CA TYR A 109 -24.98 -9.48 -15.04
C TYR A 109 -24.37 -8.47 -16.01
N LYS A 110 -25.10 -8.14 -17.09
CA LYS A 110 -24.58 -7.26 -18.14
C LYS A 110 -24.74 -5.78 -17.80
N SER A 111 -25.77 -5.44 -17.01
CA SER A 111 -26.00 -4.07 -16.59
C SER A 111 -26.29 -3.95 -15.10
N HIS A 112 -26.12 -2.72 -14.59
CA HIS A 112 -26.41 -2.37 -13.21
C HIS A 112 -27.90 -2.54 -12.90
N GLU A 113 -28.77 -2.16 -13.84
CA GLU A 113 -30.23 -2.24 -13.73
C GLU A 113 -30.70 -3.69 -13.64
N GLU A 114 -30.13 -4.57 -14.47
CA GLU A 114 -30.45 -6.01 -14.49
C GLU A 114 -30.11 -6.67 -13.14
N LEU A 115 -28.93 -6.35 -12.61
CA LEU A 115 -28.50 -6.82 -11.29
C LEU A 115 -29.45 -6.32 -10.20
N CYS A 116 -29.69 -5.00 -10.15
CA CYS A 116 -30.52 -4.35 -9.13
C CYS A 116 -31.95 -4.91 -9.11
N ALA A 117 -32.55 -5.13 -10.30
CA ALA A 117 -33.86 -5.74 -10.42
C ALA A 117 -33.88 -7.18 -9.88
N THR A 118 -32.79 -7.93 -10.07
CA THR A 118 -32.70 -9.33 -9.61
C THR A 118 -32.54 -9.45 -8.10
N ILE A 119 -31.73 -8.58 -7.48
CA ILE A 119 -31.49 -8.62 -6.02
C ILE A 119 -32.52 -7.80 -5.22
N GLY A 120 -33.44 -7.09 -5.89
CA GLY A 120 -34.44 -6.24 -5.23
C GLY A 120 -33.83 -5.06 -4.46
N PHE A 121 -32.65 -4.59 -4.87
CA PHE A 121 -31.90 -3.51 -4.21
C PHE A 121 -31.47 -2.48 -5.25
N SER A 122 -31.56 -1.20 -4.91
CA SER A 122 -31.09 -0.12 -5.77
C SER A 122 -30.15 0.80 -5.00
N PHE A 123 -29.10 1.24 -5.68
CA PHE A 123 -28.21 2.28 -5.19
C PHE A 123 -27.81 3.18 -6.36
N SER A 124 -27.31 4.35 -6.02
CA SER A 124 -26.89 5.33 -7.02
C SER A 124 -25.43 5.04 -7.45
N PRO A 125 -25.12 4.98 -8.76
CA PRO A 125 -23.78 4.65 -9.27
C PRO A 125 -22.67 5.63 -8.85
N ASP A 126 -23.02 6.85 -8.46
CA ASP A 126 -22.09 7.85 -7.92
C ASP A 126 -21.47 7.44 -6.56
N LYS A 127 -22.09 6.50 -5.85
CA LYS A 127 -21.56 5.92 -4.61
C LYS A 127 -20.47 4.89 -4.82
N LEU A 128 -20.14 4.57 -6.08
CA LEU A 128 -19.10 3.60 -6.39
C LEU A 128 -17.71 4.15 -6.06
N ILE A 129 -16.98 3.37 -5.28
CA ILE A 129 -15.56 3.55 -5.04
C ILE A 129 -14.83 3.05 -6.29
N THR A 130 -14.31 3.99 -7.08
CA THR A 130 -13.55 3.73 -8.33
C THR A 130 -12.05 3.93 -8.16
N SER A 131 -11.64 4.55 -7.06
CA SER A 131 -10.24 4.83 -6.75
C SER A 131 -9.93 4.48 -5.31
N TYR A 132 -8.73 3.95 -5.08
CA TYR A 132 -8.17 3.90 -3.73
C TYR A 132 -8.06 5.33 -3.21
N PRO A 133 -8.69 5.70 -2.08
CA PRO A 133 -8.50 7.03 -1.50
C PRO A 133 -7.00 7.26 -1.35
N HIS A 134 -6.47 8.34 -1.92
CA HIS A 134 -5.03 8.55 -2.14
C HIS A 134 -4.19 8.33 -0.87
N PHE A 135 -3.81 7.09 -0.62
CA PHE A 135 -2.89 6.70 0.46
C PHE A 135 -1.52 7.38 0.25
N TYR A 136 -1.17 7.61 -1.01
CA TYR A 136 0.00 8.41 -1.40
C TYR A 136 -0.09 9.86 -0.91
N GLU A 137 -1.24 10.52 -0.92
CA GLU A 137 -1.30 11.91 -0.44
C GLU A 137 -0.99 12.03 1.05
N LYS A 138 -1.41 11.05 1.86
CA LYS A 138 -1.14 11.05 3.30
C LYS A 138 0.26 10.55 3.65
N ILE A 139 0.80 9.54 2.98
CA ILE A 139 2.05 8.87 3.40
C ILE A 139 3.27 9.32 2.62
N TRP A 140 3.14 9.75 1.36
CA TRP A 140 4.26 10.23 0.55
C TRP A 140 5.09 11.35 1.21
N PRO A 141 4.50 12.30 1.98
CA PRO A 141 5.27 13.26 2.76
C PRO A 141 6.14 12.60 3.84
N HIS A 142 5.64 11.56 4.51
CA HIS A 142 6.37 10.80 5.54
C HIS A 142 7.47 9.93 4.93
N THR A 143 7.18 9.27 3.80
CA THR A 143 8.15 8.51 2.99
C THR A 143 9.32 9.39 2.55
N LYS A 144 9.05 10.60 2.02
CA LYS A 144 10.10 11.55 1.62
C LYS A 144 10.98 11.98 2.80
N ARG A 145 10.39 12.24 3.97
CA ARG A 145 11.13 12.58 5.20
C ARG A 145 12.03 11.43 5.63
N PHE A 146 11.51 10.19 5.62
CA PHE A 146 12.28 9.01 5.97
C PHE A 146 13.46 8.76 5.03
N ILE A 147 13.24 8.81 3.71
CA ILE A 147 14.31 8.67 2.69
C ILE A 147 15.37 9.77 2.89
N SER A 148 14.95 11.01 3.14
CA SER A 148 15.87 12.14 3.37
C SER A 148 16.73 11.94 4.61
N VAL A 149 16.15 11.45 5.71
CA VAL A 149 16.88 11.11 6.95
C VAL A 149 17.89 10.00 6.69
N MET A 150 17.50 8.96 5.95
CA MET A 150 18.39 7.84 5.66
C MET A 150 19.56 8.22 4.74
N ILE A 151 19.35 9.07 3.73
CA ILE A 151 20.42 9.62 2.90
C ILE A 151 21.43 10.40 3.76
N VAL A 152 20.94 11.24 4.68
CA VAL A 152 21.81 11.97 5.62
C VAL A 152 22.61 10.99 6.48
N LEU A 153 21.95 9.99 7.07
CA LEU A 153 22.60 8.97 7.90
C LEU A 153 23.62 8.10 7.14
N ALA A 154 23.42 7.87 5.84
CA ALA A 154 24.36 7.14 4.99
C ALA A 154 25.60 7.97 4.60
N ILE A 155 25.42 9.28 4.40
CA ILE A 155 26.48 10.21 4.00
C ILE A 155 27.35 10.63 5.19
N VAL A 156 26.77 10.69 6.40
CA VAL A 156 27.47 11.13 7.63
C VAL A 156 28.72 10.32 7.96
N PRO A 157 28.71 8.97 7.86
CA PRO A 157 29.89 8.13 8.05
C PRO A 157 30.96 8.28 6.96
N LEU A 158 30.57 8.62 5.72
CA LEU A 158 31.46 8.66 4.56
C LEU A 158 32.33 9.93 4.49
N ILE A 159 31.82 11.08 4.96
CA ILE A 159 32.53 12.37 4.84
C ILE A 159 33.40 12.66 6.09
N GLY A 160 33.25 11.88 7.16
CA GLY A 160 33.93 12.09 8.43
C GLY A 160 33.32 13.25 9.24
N PHE A 161 33.11 13.00 10.54
CA PHE A 161 32.34 13.82 11.49
C PHE A 161 32.67 15.34 11.49
N ARG A 162 33.90 15.73 11.12
CA ARG A 162 34.35 17.14 11.10
C ARG A 162 33.86 17.96 9.89
N ARG A 163 33.62 17.35 8.73
CA ARG A 163 33.10 18.05 7.53
C ARG A 163 31.57 17.98 7.43
N THR A 164 30.96 16.94 7.98
CA THR A 164 29.50 16.72 7.98
C THR A 164 28.72 17.73 8.81
N GLY A 165 29.27 18.26 9.91
CA GLY A 165 28.61 19.31 10.68
C GLY A 165 28.27 20.56 9.85
N LYS A 166 29.16 20.98 8.92
CA LYS A 166 28.90 22.12 8.03
C LYS A 166 27.88 21.78 6.93
N ILE A 167 27.94 20.59 6.36
CA ILE A 167 27.05 20.15 5.28
C ILE A 167 25.62 19.93 5.79
N ILE A 168 25.46 19.27 6.93
CA ILE A 168 24.14 19.05 7.56
C ILE A 168 23.50 20.38 7.94
N LYS A 169 24.26 21.32 8.50
CA LYS A 169 23.76 22.66 8.87
C LYS A 169 23.32 23.47 7.64
N SER A 170 23.98 23.26 6.49
CA SER A 170 23.59 23.85 5.20
C SER A 170 22.32 23.22 4.63
N LEU A 171 22.23 21.89 4.64
CA LEU A 171 21.06 21.13 4.17
C LEU A 171 19.81 21.43 5.01
N PHE A 172 19.92 21.48 6.34
CA PHE A 172 18.80 21.87 7.21
C PHE A 172 18.31 23.29 6.89
N LYS A 173 19.21 24.25 6.65
CA LYS A 173 18.84 25.61 6.24
C LYS A 173 18.11 25.66 4.89
N GLN A 174 18.50 24.81 3.94
CA GLN A 174 17.82 24.73 2.64
C GLN A 174 16.44 24.09 2.77
N VAL A 175 16.33 22.99 3.53
CA VAL A 175 15.06 22.31 3.79
C VAL A 175 14.09 23.25 4.52
N GLU A 176 14.55 23.99 5.51
CA GLU A 176 13.74 24.95 6.27
C GLU A 176 13.23 26.12 5.38
N LYS A 177 14.06 26.59 4.43
CA LYS A 177 13.65 27.56 3.41
C LYS A 177 12.56 27.02 2.49
N VAL A 178 12.67 25.76 2.06
CA VAL A 178 11.67 25.11 1.21
C VAL A 178 10.36 24.94 1.97
N ILE A 179 10.40 24.51 3.24
CA ILE A 179 9.21 24.35 4.09
C ILE A 179 8.48 25.70 4.27
N LYS A 180 9.20 26.79 4.58
CA LYS A 180 8.60 28.13 4.69
C LYS A 180 7.99 28.66 3.40
N LYS A 181 8.46 28.20 2.25
CA LYS A 181 7.94 28.60 0.93
C LYS A 181 6.65 27.84 0.57
N ILE A 182 6.47 26.64 1.12
CA ILE A 182 5.29 25.80 0.90
C ILE A 182 4.18 26.14 1.91
N SER A 183 4.52 26.70 3.08
CA SER A 183 3.55 27.08 4.12
C SER A 183 2.96 28.50 3.98
N LYS A 184 3.16 29.16 2.83
CA LYS A 184 2.57 30.45 2.46
C LYS A 184 1.68 30.23 1.25
#